data_AF-A0A2M9D807-F1
#
_entry.id   AF-A0A2M9D807-F1
#
_cell.length_a   1.000
_cell.length_b   1.000
_cell.length_c   1.000
_cell.angle_alpha   90.00
_cell.angle_beta   90.00
_cell.angle_gamma   90.00
#
_symmetry.space_group_name_H-M   'P 1'
#
loop_
_entity.id
_entity.type
_entity.pdbx_description
1 polymer ?
#
loop_
_entity_poly.entity_id
_entity_poly.type
_entity_poly.pdbx_seq_one_letter_code
_entity_poly.pdbx_strand_id
1 'polypeptide(L)'
;MIIEVATVLSMVVGGSALMRITGIRGWALPVVGSVAGISLYLIVGMLQVFTPITTSPIVTISLTAGVPLAALAWQALRGADVGLRIIPSVAAVLGLVAAVALFRQARLVAWSKDSFEYLVNASLIANNHLDAASIDLLPKRLIGVPLLHAAANLGGEHYFPAITPLIAGLTIAVIAWLAWVALAPRIDHRIAAAVIVSCLLALVTVNRYVFNAFYVNGHLLFGMLIVVLVGCGWLIATKNEVNRTALITLMALSIVALSVIRAEAPIAVALALLPVLLNQEFSVRERSLLLGLFGLSTIAWQSFVATMYVTGDSRVPVSVFGLLALGIAALGGVPLLRLKLLTRKRSIVLVSAQTLLWIALAVLAIRQPDVLIDSLRATMDNAVLGAGSWGYSLFLLGIAVAIFLFAKLPEGEMVRFPIVTFIPVAFLLAYLREAAYRVGAGDSLNRMWIQLLPLAVFYLIIAIGMGRRRSVASDSLDERRIAPEVSAQTNRPVI
;
A
#
# COMPACT_ATOMS: atom_id res chain seq x y z
N MET A 1 24.23 5.95 12.66
CA MET A 1 24.42 4.81 11.71
C MET A 1 24.08 3.46 12.34
N ILE A 2 24.72 3.04 13.44
CA ILE A 2 24.49 1.71 14.05
C ILE A 2 23.01 1.49 14.38
N ILE A 3 22.37 2.46 15.04
CA ILE A 3 20.95 2.38 15.42
C ILE A 3 20.03 2.32 14.19
N GLU A 4 20.34 3.07 13.14
CA GLU A 4 19.60 3.06 11.88
C GLU A 4 19.66 1.69 11.22
N VAL A 5 20.86 1.11 11.11
CA VAL A 5 21.07 -0.25 10.60
C VAL A 5 20.33 -1.28 11.45
N ALA A 6 20.42 -1.21 12.78
CA ALA A 6 19.72 -2.12 13.68
C ALA A 6 18.19 -2.03 13.52
N THR A 7 17.66 -0.81 13.41
CA THR A 7 16.22 -0.56 13.21
C THR A 7 15.75 -1.16 11.89
N VAL A 8 16.42 -0.84 10.78
CA VAL A 8 16.06 -1.35 9.45
C VAL A 8 16.23 -2.88 9.39
N LEU A 9 17.31 -3.44 9.95
CA LEU A 9 17.52 -4.89 10.02
C LEU A 9 16.42 -5.58 10.84
N SER A 10 15.96 -4.99 11.93
CA SER A 10 14.87 -5.59 12.73
C SER A 10 13.59 -5.76 11.91
N MET A 11 13.26 -4.78 11.07
CA MET A 11 12.13 -4.85 10.14
C MET A 11 12.37 -5.96 9.11
N VAL A 12 13.51 -5.94 8.41
CA VAL A 12 13.78 -6.92 7.35
C VAL A 12 13.87 -8.35 7.88
N VAL A 13 14.59 -8.58 8.97
CA VAL A 13 14.79 -9.91 9.56
C VAL A 13 13.50 -10.41 10.20
N GLY A 14 12.85 -9.60 11.04
CA GLY A 14 11.59 -9.98 11.69
C GLY A 14 10.49 -10.29 10.69
N GLY A 15 10.29 -9.41 9.71
CA GLY A 15 9.32 -9.63 8.66
C GLY A 15 9.66 -10.79 7.73
N SER A 16 10.94 -11.00 7.40
CA SER A 16 11.37 -12.19 6.64
C SER A 16 11.10 -13.48 7.41
N ALA A 17 11.37 -13.52 8.72
CA ALA A 17 11.05 -14.66 9.57
C ALA A 17 9.54 -14.95 9.59
N LEU A 18 8.72 -13.90 9.71
CA LEU A 18 7.26 -14.03 9.64
C LEU A 18 6.79 -14.57 8.28
N MET A 19 7.29 -14.02 7.17
CA MET A 19 6.91 -14.47 5.82
C MET A 19 7.39 -15.90 5.55
N ARG A 20 8.52 -16.30 6.14
CA ARG A 20 9.02 -17.68 6.11
C ARG A 20 8.04 -18.66 6.73
N ILE A 21 7.54 -18.32 7.93
CA ILE A 21 6.56 -19.11 8.68
C ILE A 21 5.29 -19.30 7.85
N THR A 22 4.87 -18.26 7.12
CA THR A 22 3.72 -18.34 6.22
C THR A 22 4.01 -19.09 4.92
N GLY A 23 5.27 -19.47 4.67
CA GLY A 23 5.70 -20.33 3.56
C GLY A 23 6.28 -19.59 2.35
N ILE A 24 6.61 -18.30 2.43
CA ILE A 24 7.38 -17.61 1.38
C ILE A 24 8.84 -18.06 1.42
N ARG A 25 9.42 -18.28 0.24
CA ARG A 25 10.81 -18.71 0.03
C ARG A 25 11.42 -17.96 -1.16
N GLY A 26 12.73 -18.10 -1.33
CA GLY A 26 13.46 -17.59 -2.49
C GLY A 26 13.64 -16.08 -2.48
N TRP A 27 13.74 -15.48 -3.66
CA TRP A 27 14.08 -14.07 -3.85
C TRP A 27 12.97 -13.10 -3.40
N ALA A 28 11.72 -13.55 -3.33
CA ALA A 28 10.60 -12.75 -2.84
C ALA A 28 10.73 -12.43 -1.34
N LEU A 29 11.38 -13.31 -0.58
CA LEU A 29 11.45 -13.26 0.87
C LEU A 29 11.95 -11.92 1.43
N PRO A 30 13.10 -11.35 1.00
CA PRO A 30 13.54 -10.04 1.48
C PRO A 30 12.53 -8.93 1.13
N VAL A 31 11.93 -8.94 -0.06
CA VAL A 31 10.98 -7.90 -0.48
C VAL A 31 9.71 -7.94 0.36
N VAL A 32 9.01 -9.07 0.39
CA VAL A 32 7.77 -9.18 1.17
C VAL A 32 8.04 -9.15 2.68
N GLY A 33 9.20 -9.66 3.09
CA GLY A 33 9.67 -9.64 4.46
C GLY A 33 9.87 -8.21 4.95
N SER A 34 10.53 -7.34 4.17
CA SER A 34 10.66 -5.92 4.52
C SER A 34 9.30 -5.24 4.69
N VAL A 35 8.32 -5.50 3.82
CA VAL A 35 6.98 -4.91 3.96
C VAL A 35 6.27 -5.43 5.22
N ALA A 36 6.29 -6.75 5.44
CA ALA A 36 5.71 -7.35 6.63
C ALA A 36 6.36 -6.80 7.90
N GLY A 37 7.68 -6.61 7.87
CA GLY A 37 8.48 -6.07 8.96
C GLY A 37 8.18 -4.63 9.30
N ILE A 38 8.11 -3.75 8.28
CA ILE A 38 7.68 -2.36 8.46
C ILE A 38 6.25 -2.32 9.03
N SER A 39 5.34 -3.13 8.48
CA SER A 39 3.96 -3.18 8.97
C SER A 39 3.90 -3.67 10.43
N LEU A 40 4.65 -4.71 10.78
CA LEU A 40 4.75 -5.23 12.14
C LEU A 40 5.35 -4.19 13.09
N TYR A 41 6.39 -3.47 12.67
CA TYR A 41 7.00 -2.39 13.45
C TYR A 41 5.97 -1.30 13.80
N LEU A 42 5.17 -0.90 12.83
CA LEU A 42 4.10 0.09 13.02
C LEU A 42 2.99 -0.44 13.93
N ILE A 43 2.61 -1.71 13.80
CA ILE A 43 1.61 -2.35 14.66
C ILE A 43 2.10 -2.45 16.10
N VAL A 44 3.34 -2.85 16.32
CA VAL A 44 3.96 -2.90 17.66
C VAL A 44 3.99 -1.49 18.27
N GLY A 45 4.45 -0.50 17.51
CA GLY A 45 4.45 0.89 17.96
C GLY A 45 3.05 1.43 18.28
N MET A 46 2.06 1.10 17.45
CA MET A 46 0.64 1.41 17.70
C MET A 46 0.13 0.79 19.00
N LEU A 47 0.46 -0.48 19.26
CA LEU A 47 0.08 -1.13 20.51
C LEU A 47 0.76 -0.49 21.72
N GLN A 48 2.03 -0.08 21.62
CA GLN A 48 2.71 0.66 22.69
C GLN A 48 2.04 2.01 22.96
N VAL A 49 1.56 2.71 21.94
CA VAL A 49 0.83 3.99 22.11
C VAL A 49 -0.54 3.78 22.79
N PHE A 50 -1.22 2.67 22.52
CA PHE A 50 -2.55 2.41 23.06
C PHE A 50 -2.58 1.75 24.43
N THR A 51 -1.44 1.24 24.89
CA THR A 51 -1.36 0.47 26.12
C THR A 51 -0.40 1.14 27.09
N PRO A 52 -0.40 0.76 28.38
CA PRO A 52 0.58 1.27 29.35
C PRO A 52 2.03 0.80 29.10
N ILE A 53 2.29 0.14 27.97
CA ILE A 53 3.63 -0.32 27.62
C ILE A 53 4.45 0.90 27.20
N THR A 54 5.71 0.99 27.66
CA THR A 54 6.62 2.06 27.23
C THR A 54 6.69 2.16 25.70
N THR A 55 6.65 3.39 25.17
CA THR A 55 6.89 3.69 23.75
C THR A 55 8.38 3.69 23.37
N SER A 56 9.25 3.13 24.23
CA SER A 56 10.68 2.99 23.97
C SER A 56 10.94 2.32 22.61
N PRO A 57 11.73 2.96 21.72
CA PRO A 57 12.04 2.37 20.42
C PRO A 57 12.82 1.05 20.51
N ILE A 58 13.55 0.81 21.61
CA ILE A 58 14.25 -0.46 21.86
C ILE A 58 13.25 -1.60 21.95
N VAL A 59 12.13 -1.39 22.64
CA VAL A 59 11.06 -2.39 22.76
C VAL A 59 10.41 -2.64 21.40
N THR A 60 10.15 -1.60 20.61
CA THR A 60 9.60 -1.73 19.26
C THR A 60 10.50 -2.57 18.35
N ILE A 61 11.80 -2.26 18.32
CA ILE A 61 12.82 -2.99 17.55
C ILE A 61 12.88 -4.46 18.01
N SER A 62 12.91 -4.68 19.33
CA SER A 62 13.07 -6.00 19.93
C SER A 62 11.86 -6.89 19.66
N LEU A 63 10.63 -6.37 19.77
CA LEU A 63 9.42 -7.14 19.49
C LEU A 63 9.22 -7.39 17.99
N THR A 64 9.58 -6.43 17.14
CA THR A 64 9.48 -6.57 15.67
C THR A 64 10.33 -7.72 15.15
N ALA A 65 11.56 -7.88 15.65
CA ALA A 65 12.43 -8.98 15.26
C ALA A 65 12.24 -10.23 16.12
N GLY A 66 12.17 -10.06 17.45
CA GLY A 66 12.23 -11.14 18.42
C GLY A 66 11.03 -12.08 18.36
N VAL A 67 9.80 -11.55 18.22
CA VAL A 67 8.60 -12.40 18.18
C VAL A 67 8.58 -13.31 16.95
N PRO A 68 8.76 -12.81 15.70
CA PRO A 68 8.85 -13.69 14.53
C PRO A 68 10.02 -14.66 14.57
N LEU A 69 11.19 -14.24 15.06
CA LEU A 69 12.37 -15.10 15.17
C LEU A 69 12.16 -16.24 16.18
N ALA A 70 11.57 -15.94 17.34
CA ALA A 70 11.20 -16.96 18.33
C ALA A 70 10.19 -17.95 17.75
N ALA A 71 9.19 -17.47 17.01
CA ALA A 71 8.22 -18.34 16.34
C ALA A 71 8.88 -19.22 15.25
N LEU A 72 9.83 -18.67 14.49
CA LEU A 72 10.57 -19.43 13.47
C LEU A 72 11.47 -20.50 14.12
N ALA A 73 12.20 -20.14 15.19
CA ALA A 73 13.02 -21.06 15.95
C ALA A 73 12.17 -22.18 16.56
N TRP A 74 11.01 -21.85 17.13
CA TRP A 74 10.06 -22.83 17.64
C TRP A 74 9.59 -23.82 16.56
N GLN A 75 9.30 -23.34 15.34
CA GLN A 75 8.95 -24.22 14.22
C GLN A 75 10.13 -25.11 13.80
N ALA A 76 11.34 -24.55 13.76
CA ALA A 76 12.56 -25.32 13.48
C ALA A 76 12.78 -26.44 14.50
N LEU A 77 12.59 -26.16 15.79
CA LEU A 77 12.67 -27.15 16.87
C LEU A 77 11.62 -28.25 16.74
N ARG A 78 10.49 -27.99 16.09
CA ARG A 78 9.45 -28.98 15.76
C ARG A 78 9.71 -29.75 14.46
N GLY A 79 10.89 -29.61 13.87
CA GLY A 79 11.27 -30.30 12.63
C GLY A 79 10.68 -29.69 11.36
N ALA A 80 10.10 -28.49 11.41
CA ALA A 80 9.70 -27.81 10.20
C ALA A 80 10.94 -27.41 9.38
N ASP A 81 10.90 -27.62 8.06
CA ASP A 81 11.97 -27.18 7.17
C ASP A 81 12.02 -25.65 7.12
N VAL A 82 12.89 -25.06 7.94
CA VAL A 82 13.20 -23.62 7.95
C VAL A 82 14.41 -23.31 7.06
N GLY A 83 14.74 -24.16 6.07
CA GLY A 83 15.97 -24.21 5.24
C GLY A 83 16.55 -22.88 4.78
N LEU A 84 17.34 -22.24 5.65
CA LEU A 84 17.92 -20.92 5.46
C LEU A 84 18.97 -20.97 4.36
N ARG A 85 18.72 -20.26 3.26
CA ARG A 85 19.76 -20.03 2.25
C ARG A 85 20.68 -18.93 2.78
N ILE A 86 21.79 -19.34 3.39
CA ILE A 86 22.73 -18.44 4.08
C ILE A 86 23.25 -17.37 3.13
N ILE A 87 23.76 -17.77 1.95
CA ILE A 87 24.39 -16.85 0.99
C ILE A 87 23.46 -15.69 0.57
N PRO A 88 22.24 -15.93 0.02
CA PRO A 88 21.36 -14.83 -0.36
C PRO A 88 20.83 -14.04 0.84
N SER A 89 20.70 -14.65 2.02
CA SER A 89 20.34 -13.93 3.25
C SER A 89 21.44 -12.94 3.65
N VAL A 90 22.69 -13.39 3.64
CA VAL A 90 23.87 -12.55 3.94
C VAL A 90 24.00 -11.45 2.89
N ALA A 91 23.84 -11.77 1.60
CA ALA A 91 23.88 -10.77 0.53
C ALA A 91 22.78 -9.71 0.69
N ALA A 92 21.56 -10.09 1.07
CA ALA A 92 20.47 -9.16 1.32
C ALA A 92 20.77 -8.24 2.53
N VAL A 93 21.33 -8.79 3.61
CA VAL A 93 21.75 -8.02 4.80
C VAL A 93 22.87 -7.03 4.45
N LEU A 94 23.90 -7.48 3.74
CA LEU A 94 25.02 -6.63 3.31
C LEU A 94 24.55 -5.54 2.34
N GLY A 95 23.69 -5.88 1.38
CA GLY A 95 23.09 -4.92 0.45
C GLY A 95 22.27 -3.85 1.17
N LEU A 96 21.51 -4.23 2.20
CA LEU A 96 20.76 -3.30 3.03
C LEU A 96 21.67 -2.37 3.82
N VAL A 97 22.71 -2.90 4.46
CA VAL A 97 23.71 -2.10 5.20
C VAL A 97 24.41 -1.12 4.26
N ALA A 98 24.80 -1.58 3.06
CA ALA A 98 25.39 -0.72 2.03
C ALA A 98 24.42 0.38 1.57
N ALA A 99 23.13 0.06 1.38
CA ALA A 99 22.12 1.05 1.02
C ALA A 99 21.92 2.10 2.12
N VAL A 100 21.86 1.67 3.40
CA VAL A 100 21.80 2.60 4.54
C VAL A 100 23.02 3.52 4.57
N ALA A 101 24.23 2.96 4.42
CA ALA A 101 25.46 3.74 4.38
C ALA A 101 25.46 4.75 3.21
N LEU A 102 25.03 4.32 2.02
CA LEU A 102 24.94 5.16 0.84
C LEU A 102 23.99 6.35 1.04
N PHE A 103 22.74 6.09 1.47
CA PHE A 103 21.75 7.17 1.63
C PHE A 103 22.14 8.14 2.75
N ARG A 104 22.76 7.63 3.81
CA ARG A 104 23.29 8.46 4.88
C ARG A 104 24.44 9.35 4.39
N GLN A 105 25.30 8.85 3.51
CA GLN A 105 26.38 9.63 2.92
C GLN A 105 25.86 10.67 1.91
N ALA A 106 24.83 10.33 1.14
CA ALA A 106 24.24 11.21 0.13
C ALA A 106 23.57 12.46 0.73
N ARG A 107 23.07 12.38 1.97
CA ARG A 107 22.41 13.49 2.70
C ARG A 107 21.28 14.17 1.92
N LEU A 108 20.60 13.41 1.08
CA LEU A 108 19.48 13.91 0.28
C LEU A 108 18.21 13.89 1.15
N VAL A 109 17.74 15.08 1.53
CA VAL A 109 16.46 15.23 2.23
C VAL A 109 15.73 16.46 1.69
N ALA A 110 14.45 16.27 1.35
CA ALA A 110 13.52 17.35 1.10
C ALA A 110 12.82 17.70 2.42
N TRP A 111 12.89 18.96 2.83
CA TRP A 111 12.28 19.45 4.06
C TRP A 111 10.97 20.17 3.81
N SER A 112 10.06 20.08 4.77
CA SER A 112 8.87 20.92 4.85
C SER A 112 8.43 21.08 6.30
N LYS A 113 7.47 21.96 6.57
CA LYS A 113 6.81 22.06 7.88
C LYS A 113 6.31 20.69 8.38
N ASP A 114 5.67 19.89 7.52
CA ASP A 114 5.16 18.56 7.88
C ASP A 114 6.29 17.63 8.35
N SER A 115 7.48 17.73 7.77
CA SER A 115 8.64 16.91 8.15
C SER A 115 9.06 17.20 9.57
N PHE A 116 9.15 18.49 9.94
CA PHE A 116 9.48 18.88 11.31
C PHE A 116 8.41 18.43 12.31
N GLU A 117 7.12 18.56 11.96
CA GLU A 117 6.02 18.05 12.78
C GLU A 117 6.13 16.52 13.00
N TYR A 118 6.48 15.76 11.97
CA TYR A 118 6.71 14.31 12.10
C TYR A 118 7.89 13.98 13.02
N LEU A 119 8.99 14.72 12.93
CA LEU A 119 10.18 14.47 13.76
C LEU A 119 10.01 14.91 15.21
N VAL A 120 9.27 15.99 15.46
CA VAL A 120 8.86 16.37 16.82
C VAL A 120 8.02 15.25 17.44
N ASN A 121 7.01 14.74 16.72
CA ASN A 121 6.24 13.59 17.18
C ASN A 121 7.11 12.35 17.41
N ALA A 122 8.10 12.10 16.55
CA ALA A 122 9.01 10.98 16.71
C ALA A 122 9.80 11.07 18.02
N SER A 123 10.25 12.27 18.39
CA SER A 123 10.94 12.52 19.65
C SER A 123 10.02 12.37 20.87
N LEU A 124 8.78 12.88 20.80
CA LEU A 124 7.80 12.72 21.88
C LEU A 124 7.46 11.24 22.12
N ILE A 125 7.24 10.48 21.05
CA ILE A 125 7.02 9.03 21.12
C ILE A 125 8.25 8.34 21.72
N ALA A 126 9.46 8.64 21.23
CA ALA A 126 10.68 7.98 21.71
C ALA A 126 10.93 8.18 23.21
N ASN A 127 10.51 9.33 23.74
CA ASN A 127 10.70 9.69 25.15
C ASN A 127 9.52 9.34 26.05
N ASN A 128 8.43 8.75 25.54
CA ASN A 128 7.21 8.43 26.30
C ASN A 128 6.46 9.69 26.80
N HIS A 129 6.53 10.79 26.04
CA HIS A 129 5.85 12.06 26.31
C HIS A 129 4.66 12.24 25.34
N LEU A 130 3.79 11.23 25.25
CA LEU A 130 2.61 11.27 24.38
C LEU A 130 1.57 12.29 24.86
N ASP A 131 1.56 12.59 26.14
CA ASP A 131 0.76 13.64 26.77
C ASP A 131 1.12 15.04 26.24
N ALA A 132 2.39 15.27 25.91
CA ALA A 132 2.87 16.50 25.30
C ALA A 132 2.60 16.55 23.78
N ALA A 133 2.19 15.45 23.15
CA ALA A 133 1.83 15.44 21.75
C ALA A 133 0.45 16.09 21.59
N SER A 134 0.46 17.33 21.09
CA SER A 134 -0.74 18.15 21.01
C SER A 134 -1.85 17.52 20.17
N ILE A 135 -3.08 17.94 20.46
CA ILE A 135 -4.30 17.65 19.68
C ILE A 135 -4.15 18.05 18.20
N ASP A 136 -3.20 18.94 17.86
CA ASP A 136 -2.93 19.33 16.48
C ASP A 136 -2.01 18.35 15.73
N LEU A 137 -1.17 17.61 16.46
CA LEU A 137 -0.12 16.79 15.88
C LEU A 137 -0.58 15.35 15.62
N LEU A 138 -1.12 14.67 16.62
CA LEU A 138 -1.46 13.24 16.51
C LEU A 138 -2.64 12.96 15.56
N PRO A 139 -3.78 13.68 15.62
CA PRO A 139 -4.92 13.39 14.74
C PRO A 139 -4.62 13.69 13.27
N LYS A 140 -3.76 14.68 12.99
CA LYS A 140 -3.44 15.12 11.64
C LYS A 140 -2.31 14.33 10.98
N ARG A 141 -1.27 13.99 11.74
CA ARG A 141 -0.05 13.34 11.24
C ARG A 141 0.03 11.86 11.58
N LEU A 142 -0.74 11.43 12.59
CA LEU A 142 -0.75 10.09 13.14
C LEU A 142 0.67 9.68 13.58
N ILE A 143 0.83 8.42 13.99
CA ILE A 143 2.08 7.92 14.57
C ILE A 143 2.94 7.13 13.60
N GLY A 144 2.46 6.80 12.40
CA GLY A 144 3.15 5.89 11.49
C GLY A 144 4.53 6.37 11.06
N VAL A 145 4.62 7.56 10.46
CA VAL A 145 5.92 8.15 10.07
C VAL A 145 6.77 8.51 11.29
N PRO A 146 6.22 9.12 12.36
CA PRO A 146 6.95 9.35 13.60
C PRO A 146 7.61 8.09 14.17
N LEU A 147 6.90 6.96 14.21
CA LEU A 147 7.42 5.69 14.71
C LEU A 147 8.65 5.24 13.92
N LEU A 148 8.62 5.34 12.59
CA LEU A 148 9.78 4.97 11.76
C LEU A 148 11.04 5.77 12.11
N HIS A 149 10.90 6.99 12.62
CA HIS A 149 12.03 7.85 13.00
C HIS A 149 12.30 7.90 14.50
N ALA A 150 11.43 7.35 15.35
CA ALA A 150 11.53 7.45 16.81
C ALA A 150 12.87 6.90 17.34
N ALA A 151 13.33 5.76 16.80
CA ALA A 151 14.60 5.15 17.20
C ALA A 151 15.84 6.01 16.90
N ALA A 152 15.76 7.06 16.07
CA ALA A 152 16.88 7.96 15.83
C ALA A 152 17.36 8.65 17.12
N ASN A 153 16.44 8.92 18.05
CA ASN A 153 16.73 9.53 19.34
C ASN A 153 17.70 8.68 20.19
N LEU A 154 17.72 7.34 20.03
CA LEU A 154 18.67 6.47 20.74
C LEU A 154 20.13 6.75 20.35
N GLY A 155 20.35 7.28 19.15
CA GLY A 155 21.67 7.67 18.65
C GLY A 155 21.97 9.16 18.76
N GLY A 156 21.11 9.94 19.43
CA GLY A 156 21.21 11.41 19.45
C GLY A 156 20.89 12.08 18.11
N GLU A 157 20.23 11.37 17.19
CA GLU A 157 19.83 11.89 15.88
C GLU A 157 18.33 12.21 15.86
N HIS A 158 17.91 13.15 15.02
CA HIS A 158 16.49 13.53 14.92
C HIS A 158 15.70 12.66 13.93
N TYR A 159 16.37 12.01 12.98
CA TYR A 159 15.73 11.18 11.96
C TYR A 159 16.71 10.19 11.34
N PHE A 160 16.20 9.29 10.51
CA PHE A 160 16.97 8.30 9.75
C PHE A 160 16.96 8.65 8.26
N PRO A 161 18.08 9.10 7.68
CA PRO A 161 18.16 9.49 6.27
C PRO A 161 17.79 8.38 5.29
N ALA A 162 18.04 7.11 5.63
CA ALA A 162 17.85 6.00 4.72
C ALA A 162 16.40 5.51 4.61
N ILE A 163 15.53 5.77 5.61
CA ILE A 163 14.21 5.12 5.66
C ILE A 163 13.32 5.47 4.47
N THR A 164 13.17 6.75 4.14
CA THR A 164 12.27 7.18 3.05
C THR A 164 12.76 6.67 1.68
N PRO A 165 14.06 6.79 1.34
CA PRO A 165 14.59 6.22 0.10
C PRO A 165 14.45 4.69 0.04
N LEU A 166 14.64 4.00 1.16
CA LEU A 166 14.45 2.55 1.25
C LEU A 166 12.98 2.15 1.02
N ILE A 167 12.02 2.91 1.56
CA ILE A 167 10.58 2.69 1.30
C ILE A 167 10.27 2.90 -0.19
N ALA A 168 10.86 3.91 -0.84
CA ALA A 168 10.72 4.09 -2.28
C ALA A 168 11.31 2.91 -3.07
N GLY A 169 12.53 2.48 -2.75
CA GLY A 169 13.12 1.28 -3.36
C GLY A 169 12.27 0.02 -3.15
N LEU A 170 11.72 -0.15 -1.94
CA LEU A 170 10.85 -1.26 -1.59
C LEU A 170 9.52 -1.21 -2.34
N THR A 171 8.95 -0.01 -2.57
CA THR A 171 7.75 0.17 -3.39
C THR A 171 7.95 -0.37 -4.80
N ILE A 172 9.08 -0.04 -5.44
CA ILE A 172 9.46 -0.57 -6.76
C ILE A 172 9.61 -2.10 -6.71
N ALA A 173 10.32 -2.62 -5.70
CA ALA A 173 10.54 -4.06 -5.56
C ALA A 173 9.23 -4.85 -5.37
N VAL A 174 8.28 -4.30 -4.61
CA VAL A 174 6.95 -4.89 -4.39
C VAL A 174 6.14 -4.92 -5.67
N ILE A 175 6.09 -3.81 -6.43
CA ILE A 175 5.41 -3.76 -7.73
C ILE A 175 6.04 -4.78 -8.69
N ALA A 176 7.37 -4.81 -8.76
CA ALA A 176 8.11 -5.75 -9.60
C ALA A 176 7.77 -7.20 -9.22
N TRP A 177 7.75 -7.53 -7.93
CA TRP A 177 7.41 -8.86 -7.44
C TRP A 177 5.98 -9.27 -7.75
N LEU A 178 4.99 -8.43 -7.42
CA LEU A 178 3.58 -8.70 -7.71
C LEU A 178 3.36 -8.90 -9.21
N ALA A 179 3.95 -8.02 -10.04
CA ALA A 179 3.83 -8.11 -11.48
C ALA A 179 4.56 -9.32 -12.07
N TRP A 180 5.72 -9.70 -11.53
CA TRP A 180 6.44 -10.89 -11.99
C TRP A 180 5.64 -12.16 -11.72
N VAL A 181 5.12 -12.31 -10.50
CA VAL A 181 4.24 -13.43 -10.12
C VAL A 181 2.98 -13.45 -11.00
N ALA A 182 2.47 -12.28 -11.39
CA ALA A 182 1.32 -12.16 -12.27
C ALA A 182 1.62 -12.55 -13.73
N LEU A 183 2.74 -12.10 -14.29
CA LEU A 183 2.97 -12.13 -15.72
C LEU A 183 3.87 -13.29 -16.16
N ALA A 184 4.90 -13.64 -15.40
CA ALA A 184 5.88 -14.65 -15.82
C ALA A 184 5.27 -16.02 -16.16
N PRO A 185 4.24 -16.52 -15.44
CA PRO A 185 3.58 -17.78 -15.82
C PRO A 185 2.70 -17.69 -17.07
N ARG A 186 2.42 -16.47 -17.58
CA ARG A 186 1.40 -16.22 -18.62
C ARG A 186 1.97 -15.74 -19.94
N ILE A 187 3.15 -15.16 -19.94
CA ILE A 187 3.81 -14.59 -21.12
C ILE A 187 5.31 -14.89 -21.06
N ASP A 188 6.01 -14.71 -22.18
CA ASP A 188 7.46 -14.86 -22.24
C ASP A 188 8.18 -14.02 -21.16
N HIS A 189 9.17 -14.61 -20.49
CA HIS A 189 9.87 -13.98 -19.37
C HIS A 189 10.59 -12.68 -19.75
N ARG A 190 11.11 -12.58 -20.99
CA ARG A 190 11.79 -11.37 -21.47
C ARG A 190 10.76 -10.27 -21.71
N ILE A 191 9.60 -10.61 -22.25
CA ILE A 191 8.49 -9.65 -22.41
C ILE A 191 7.97 -9.18 -21.05
N ALA A 192 7.76 -10.10 -20.09
CA ALA A 192 7.36 -9.76 -18.73
C ALA A 192 8.38 -8.80 -18.09
N ALA A 193 9.67 -9.13 -18.15
CA ALA A 193 10.74 -8.28 -17.65
C ALA A 193 10.73 -6.90 -18.32
N ALA A 194 10.64 -6.83 -19.65
CA ALA A 194 10.63 -5.58 -20.39
C ALA A 194 9.46 -4.67 -20.00
N VAL A 195 8.24 -5.22 -19.88
CA VAL A 195 7.05 -4.47 -19.46
C VAL A 195 7.21 -3.94 -18.02
N ILE A 196 7.63 -4.81 -17.10
CA ILE A 196 7.84 -4.45 -15.69
C ILE A 196 8.89 -3.35 -15.57
N VAL A 197 10.08 -3.56 -16.15
CA VAL A 197 11.17 -2.59 -16.10
C VAL A 197 10.77 -1.27 -16.73
N SER A 198 10.12 -1.27 -17.90
CA SER A 198 9.72 -0.04 -18.58
C SER A 198 8.73 0.80 -17.75
N CYS A 199 7.73 0.16 -17.13
CA CYS A 199 6.77 0.86 -16.29
C CYS A 199 7.39 1.36 -14.98
N LEU A 200 8.32 0.61 -14.39
CA LEU A 200 9.06 1.04 -13.20
C LEU A 200 10.04 2.18 -13.51
N LEU A 201 10.66 2.17 -14.69
CA LEU A 201 11.44 3.29 -15.18
C LEU A 201 10.56 4.54 -15.35
N ALA A 202 9.36 4.39 -15.92
CA ALA A 202 8.40 5.49 -15.98
C ALA A 202 8.05 6.02 -14.58
N LEU A 203 7.84 5.16 -13.59
CA LEU A 203 7.58 5.58 -12.19
C LEU A 203 8.72 6.44 -11.63
N VAL A 204 9.98 6.03 -11.79
CA VAL A 204 11.14 6.79 -11.27
C VAL A 204 11.41 8.09 -12.05
N THR A 205 10.89 8.23 -13.26
CA THR A 205 10.90 9.52 -13.99
C THR A 205 9.83 10.49 -13.52
N VAL A 206 8.89 10.08 -12.66
CA VAL A 206 7.93 10.99 -12.04
C VAL A 206 8.66 11.80 -10.96
N ASN A 207 8.87 13.10 -11.21
CA ASN A 207 9.57 13.98 -10.27
C ASN A 207 8.97 13.88 -8.87
N ARG A 208 7.64 13.82 -8.78
CA ARG A 208 6.95 13.73 -7.49
C ARG A 208 7.21 12.42 -6.75
N TYR A 209 7.47 11.32 -7.46
CA TYR A 209 7.91 10.07 -6.83
C TYR A 209 9.30 10.23 -6.23
N VAL A 210 10.25 10.77 -7.01
CA VAL A 210 11.62 11.04 -6.55
C VAL A 210 11.65 12.02 -5.39
N PHE A 211 10.89 13.10 -5.45
CA PHE A 211 10.74 14.05 -4.35
C PHE A 211 10.25 13.34 -3.08
N ASN A 212 9.22 12.51 -3.19
CA ASN A 212 8.70 11.78 -2.03
C ASN A 212 9.65 10.68 -1.53
N ALA A 213 10.61 10.23 -2.32
CA ALA A 213 11.65 9.29 -1.87
C ALA A 213 12.63 9.94 -0.89
N PHE A 214 12.78 11.26 -0.92
CA PHE A 214 13.68 12.00 -0.03
C PHE A 214 12.94 12.92 0.95
N TYR A 215 11.61 12.92 0.91
CA TYR A 215 10.77 13.78 1.75
C TYR A 215 10.28 13.00 2.98
N VAL A 216 10.58 13.46 4.20
CA VAL A 216 10.09 12.79 5.42
C VAL A 216 8.56 12.94 5.51
N ASN A 217 7.84 11.92 5.07
CA ASN A 217 6.37 11.87 4.98
C ASN A 217 5.85 10.42 4.83
N GLY A 218 4.52 10.24 4.88
CA GLY A 218 3.88 8.91 4.85
C GLY A 218 3.28 8.47 3.50
N HIS A 219 3.38 9.28 2.44
CA HIS A 219 2.66 9.05 1.19
C HIS A 219 3.16 7.83 0.40
N LEU A 220 4.48 7.62 0.27
CA LEU A 220 5.00 6.43 -0.44
C LEU A 220 4.79 5.16 0.37
N LEU A 221 4.97 5.23 1.70
CA LEU A 221 4.64 4.12 2.60
C LEU A 221 3.17 3.71 2.46
N PHE A 222 2.26 4.69 2.46
CA PHE A 222 0.85 4.46 2.22
C PHE A 222 0.59 3.80 0.85
N GLY A 223 1.16 4.35 -0.22
CA GLY A 223 0.98 3.83 -1.58
C GLY A 223 1.51 2.39 -1.72
N MET A 224 2.65 2.08 -1.11
CA MET A 224 3.22 0.74 -1.04
C MET A 224 2.27 -0.25 -0.36
N LEU A 225 1.72 0.09 0.81
CA LEU A 225 0.81 -0.79 1.54
C LEU A 225 -0.54 -0.97 0.84
N ILE A 226 -1.04 0.07 0.16
CA ILE A 226 -2.22 -0.05 -0.71
C ILE A 226 -1.96 -0.97 -1.90
N VAL A 227 -0.78 -0.88 -2.54
CA VAL A 227 -0.37 -1.82 -3.59
C VAL A 227 -0.29 -3.25 -3.07
N VAL A 228 0.26 -3.46 -1.87
CA VAL A 228 0.28 -4.79 -1.26
C VAL A 228 -1.14 -5.30 -1.01
N LEU A 229 -2.02 -4.50 -0.41
CA LEU A 229 -3.40 -4.89 -0.14
C LEU A 229 -4.13 -5.30 -1.44
N VAL A 230 -4.10 -4.43 -2.44
CA VAL A 230 -4.83 -4.64 -3.71
C VAL A 230 -4.18 -5.71 -4.58
N GLY A 231 -2.85 -5.68 -4.70
CA GLY A 231 -2.08 -6.62 -5.52
C GLY A 231 -2.13 -8.05 -4.98
N CYS A 232 -1.97 -8.25 -3.67
CA CYS A 232 -2.18 -9.57 -3.05
C CYS A 232 -3.62 -10.04 -3.23
N GLY A 233 -4.59 -9.13 -3.04
CA GLY A 233 -6.02 -9.40 -3.26
C GLY A 233 -6.30 -9.92 -4.68
N TRP A 234 -5.75 -9.25 -5.67
CA TRP A 234 -5.88 -9.62 -7.08
C TRP A 234 -5.14 -10.92 -7.44
N LEU A 235 -3.94 -11.17 -6.89
CA LEU A 235 -3.22 -12.43 -7.11
C LEU A 235 -3.99 -13.66 -6.59
N ILE A 236 -4.66 -13.53 -5.43
CA ILE A 236 -5.53 -14.58 -4.89
C ILE A 236 -6.75 -14.78 -5.80
N ALA A 237 -7.41 -13.69 -6.19
CA ALA A 237 -8.62 -13.74 -7.01
C ALA A 237 -8.39 -14.35 -8.40
N THR A 238 -7.20 -14.16 -8.98
CA THR A 238 -6.84 -14.69 -10.29
C THR A 238 -6.34 -16.16 -10.26
N LYS A 239 -6.44 -16.84 -9.10
CA LYS A 239 -6.06 -18.25 -8.90
C LYS A 239 -4.64 -18.59 -9.36
N ASN A 240 -3.70 -17.68 -9.14
CA ASN A 240 -2.30 -18.04 -9.33
C ASN A 240 -1.89 -19.12 -8.32
N GLU A 241 -0.87 -19.91 -8.65
CA GLU A 241 -0.20 -20.80 -7.70
C GLU A 241 0.59 -19.96 -6.68
N VAL A 242 -0.13 -19.24 -5.81
CA VAL A 242 0.42 -18.33 -4.81
C VAL A 242 0.22 -18.89 -3.42
N ASN A 243 1.16 -18.60 -2.53
CA ASN A 243 1.02 -18.91 -1.12
C ASN A 243 -0.05 -18.00 -0.48
N ARG A 244 -1.28 -18.52 -0.45
CA ARG A 244 -2.46 -17.80 0.03
C ARG A 244 -2.32 -17.28 1.45
N THR A 245 -1.79 -18.10 2.37
CA THR A 245 -1.58 -17.71 3.78
C THR A 245 -0.70 -16.48 3.90
N ALA A 246 0.44 -16.48 3.19
CA ALA A 246 1.36 -15.35 3.19
C ALA A 246 0.73 -14.06 2.65
N LEU A 247 -0.02 -14.15 1.55
CA LEU A 247 -0.70 -13.01 0.97
C LEU A 247 -1.77 -12.43 1.90
N ILE A 248 -2.58 -13.29 2.55
CA ILE A 248 -3.56 -12.85 3.56
C ILE A 248 -2.86 -12.21 4.76
N THR A 249 -1.74 -12.76 5.23
CA THR A 249 -0.95 -12.16 6.32
C THR A 249 -0.43 -10.77 5.94
N LEU A 250 0.11 -10.60 4.73
CA LEU A 250 0.56 -9.28 4.23
C LEU A 250 -0.59 -8.27 4.16
N MET A 251 -1.75 -8.69 3.64
CA MET A 251 -2.94 -7.84 3.59
C MET A 251 -3.39 -7.43 5.00
N ALA A 252 -3.46 -8.39 5.93
CA ALA A 252 -3.83 -8.16 7.32
C ALA A 252 -2.90 -7.16 8.02
N LEU A 253 -1.58 -7.34 7.90
CA LEU A 253 -0.60 -6.42 8.46
C LEU A 253 -0.70 -5.02 7.83
N SER A 254 -0.87 -4.96 6.51
CA SER A 254 -0.99 -3.69 5.77
C SER A 254 -2.23 -2.90 6.19
N ILE A 255 -3.38 -3.56 6.39
CA ILE A 255 -4.62 -2.92 6.86
C ILE A 255 -4.40 -2.24 8.21
N VAL A 256 -3.82 -2.95 9.18
CA VAL A 256 -3.61 -2.38 10.53
C VAL A 256 -2.57 -1.26 10.48
N ALA A 257 -1.46 -1.45 9.76
CA ALA A 257 -0.43 -0.41 9.62
C ALA A 257 -0.96 0.86 8.93
N LEU A 258 -1.81 0.72 7.89
CA LEU A 258 -2.42 1.86 7.19
C LEU A 258 -3.23 2.76 8.13
N SER A 259 -3.91 2.18 9.14
CA SER A 259 -4.74 2.93 10.08
C SER A 259 -4.01 4.03 10.86
N VAL A 260 -2.68 3.93 10.98
CA VAL A 260 -1.84 4.87 11.74
C VAL A 260 -0.90 5.70 10.88
N ILE A 261 -0.93 5.57 9.55
CA ILE A 261 -0.02 6.32 8.66
C ILE A 261 -0.62 7.67 8.28
N ARG A 262 -1.93 7.73 8.00
CA ARG A 262 -2.62 8.94 7.52
C ARG A 262 -4.10 9.00 7.92
N ALA A 263 -4.65 10.20 8.01
CA ALA A 263 -6.02 10.45 8.47
C ALA A 263 -7.07 9.89 7.50
N GLU A 264 -6.83 9.97 6.20
CA GLU A 264 -7.71 9.45 5.15
C GLU A 264 -7.62 7.93 4.96
N ALA A 265 -6.70 7.24 5.66
CA ALA A 265 -6.42 5.83 5.45
C ALA A 265 -7.62 4.91 5.63
N PRO A 266 -8.51 5.08 6.62
CA PRO A 266 -9.63 4.16 6.78
C PRO A 266 -10.59 4.18 5.58
N ILE A 267 -10.78 5.33 4.93
CA ILE A 267 -11.61 5.46 3.73
C ILE A 267 -10.95 4.72 2.56
N ALA A 268 -9.65 4.97 2.33
CA ALA A 268 -8.91 4.33 1.26
C ALA A 268 -8.83 2.80 1.44
N VAL A 269 -8.62 2.32 2.67
CA VAL A 269 -8.60 0.89 3.00
C VAL A 269 -9.98 0.27 2.78
N ALA A 270 -11.07 0.92 3.22
CA ALA A 270 -12.42 0.42 2.99
C ALA A 270 -12.71 0.22 1.50
N LEU A 271 -12.32 1.19 0.66
CA LEU A 271 -12.50 1.12 -0.80
C LEU A 271 -11.58 0.07 -1.45
N ALA A 272 -10.32 -0.03 -1.00
CA ALA A 272 -9.38 -1.05 -1.46
C ALA A 272 -9.83 -2.48 -1.08
N LEU A 273 -10.45 -2.63 0.09
CA LEU A 273 -10.88 -3.91 0.63
C LEU A 273 -12.25 -4.35 0.06
N LEU A 274 -13.11 -3.43 -0.38
CA LEU A 274 -14.46 -3.75 -0.84
C LEU A 274 -14.48 -4.81 -1.98
N PRO A 275 -13.67 -4.71 -3.05
CA PRO A 275 -13.60 -5.77 -4.07
C PRO A 275 -13.19 -7.14 -3.51
N VAL A 276 -12.30 -7.17 -2.52
CA VAL A 276 -11.84 -8.40 -1.83
C VAL A 276 -13.00 -9.04 -1.06
N LEU A 277 -13.77 -8.26 -0.31
CA LEU A 277 -14.88 -8.75 0.51
C LEU A 277 -16.04 -9.32 -0.32
N LEU A 278 -16.20 -8.83 -1.55
CA LEU A 278 -17.26 -9.25 -2.46
C LEU A 278 -16.85 -10.42 -3.35
N ASN A 279 -15.57 -10.78 -3.39
CA ASN A 279 -15.06 -11.84 -4.25
C ASN A 279 -15.19 -13.23 -3.59
N GLN A 280 -15.70 -14.19 -4.36
CA GLN A 280 -15.99 -15.55 -3.88
C GLN A 280 -14.75 -16.43 -3.73
N GLU A 281 -13.65 -16.06 -4.38
CA GLU A 281 -12.36 -16.73 -4.21
C GLU A 281 -11.79 -16.54 -2.81
N PHE A 282 -12.30 -15.57 -2.04
CA PHE A 282 -12.00 -15.41 -0.62
C PHE A 282 -12.98 -16.19 0.25
N SER A 283 -12.43 -17.06 1.11
CA SER A 283 -13.24 -17.75 2.11
C SER A 283 -13.89 -16.73 3.05
N VAL A 284 -15.04 -17.09 3.64
CA VAL A 284 -15.71 -16.23 4.63
C VAL A 284 -14.76 -15.89 5.77
N ARG A 285 -13.95 -16.86 6.23
CA ARG A 285 -12.97 -16.66 7.30
C ARG A 285 -11.96 -15.55 6.98
N GLU A 286 -11.41 -15.55 5.77
CA GLU A 286 -10.43 -14.54 5.36
C GLU A 286 -11.08 -13.17 5.22
N ARG A 287 -12.27 -13.10 4.62
CA ARG A 287 -13.02 -11.83 4.50
C ARG A 287 -13.39 -11.27 5.88
N SER A 288 -13.84 -12.13 6.79
CA SER A 288 -14.15 -11.76 8.18
C SER A 288 -12.88 -11.32 8.94
N LEU A 289 -11.74 -11.98 8.74
CA LEU A 289 -10.47 -11.59 9.34
C LEU A 289 -10.05 -10.20 8.86
N LEU A 290 -10.03 -9.96 7.55
CA LEU A 290 -9.59 -8.68 6.98
C LEU A 290 -10.53 -7.54 7.37
N LEU A 291 -11.85 -7.75 7.29
CA LEU A 291 -12.85 -6.75 7.69
C LEU A 291 -12.81 -6.50 9.21
N GLY A 292 -12.61 -7.56 10.00
CA GLY A 292 -12.47 -7.49 11.45
C GLY A 292 -11.24 -6.68 11.87
N LEU A 293 -10.08 -6.95 11.27
CA LEU A 293 -8.85 -6.19 11.52
C LEU A 293 -8.99 -4.73 11.08
N PHE A 294 -9.63 -4.46 9.95
CA PHE A 294 -9.94 -3.10 9.51
C PHE A 294 -10.82 -2.36 10.53
N GLY A 295 -11.92 -2.98 10.95
CA GLY A 295 -12.84 -2.39 11.92
C GLY A 295 -12.18 -2.15 13.28
N LEU A 296 -11.50 -3.15 13.84
CA LEU A 296 -10.83 -3.06 15.14
C LEU A 296 -9.72 -2.01 15.14
N SER A 297 -8.85 -1.98 14.13
CA SER A 297 -7.76 -0.99 14.05
C SER A 297 -8.28 0.43 13.89
N THR A 298 -9.32 0.61 13.07
CA THR A 298 -9.98 1.93 12.90
C THR A 298 -10.63 2.39 14.19
N ILE A 299 -11.38 1.52 14.88
CA ILE A 299 -11.99 1.85 16.17
C ILE A 299 -10.91 2.20 17.20
N ALA A 300 -9.88 1.37 17.33
CA ALA A 300 -8.83 1.58 18.32
C ALA A 300 -8.16 2.95 18.13
N TRP A 301 -7.76 3.29 16.90
CA TRP A 301 -7.14 4.58 16.60
C TRP A 301 -8.10 5.76 16.79
N GLN A 302 -9.33 5.69 16.27
CA GLN A 302 -10.26 6.81 16.37
C GLN A 302 -10.77 7.02 17.80
N SER A 303 -10.94 5.95 18.59
CA SER A 303 -11.25 6.05 20.02
C SER A 303 -10.09 6.69 20.78
N PHE A 304 -8.84 6.30 20.49
CA PHE A 304 -7.67 6.94 21.09
C PHE A 304 -7.64 8.46 20.78
N VAL A 305 -7.83 8.83 19.52
CA VAL A 305 -7.91 10.24 19.11
C VAL A 305 -9.05 10.97 19.82
N ALA A 306 -10.24 10.37 19.89
CA ALA A 306 -11.39 10.97 20.59
C ALA A 306 -11.08 11.20 22.08
N THR A 307 -10.44 10.25 22.75
CA THR A 307 -10.00 10.41 24.14
C THR A 307 -9.04 11.58 24.28
N MET A 308 -8.05 11.74 23.39
CA MET A 308 -7.11 12.87 23.44
C MET A 308 -7.80 14.23 23.32
N TYR A 309 -8.83 14.35 22.47
CA TYR A 309 -9.65 15.56 22.39
C TYR A 309 -10.41 15.83 23.70
N VAL A 310 -11.05 14.79 24.26
CA VAL A 310 -11.82 14.90 25.51
C VAL A 310 -10.93 15.27 26.69
N THR A 311 -9.76 14.65 26.83
CA THR A 311 -8.81 14.95 27.92
C THR A 311 -8.15 16.31 27.78
N GLY A 312 -8.07 16.84 26.55
CA GLY A 312 -7.57 18.19 26.28
C GLY A 312 -8.67 19.25 26.20
N ASP A 313 -9.82 19.00 26.83
CA ASP A 313 -10.98 19.90 26.91
C ASP A 313 -11.43 20.48 25.55
N SER A 314 -11.23 19.70 24.48
CA SER A 314 -11.48 20.10 23.11
C SER A 314 -12.64 19.32 22.50
N ARG A 315 -13.42 19.96 21.64
CA ARG A 315 -14.52 19.29 20.94
C ARG A 315 -13.97 18.26 19.95
N VAL A 316 -14.44 17.02 20.07
CA VAL A 316 -14.10 15.94 19.13
C VAL A 316 -14.66 16.28 17.73
N PRO A 317 -13.82 16.34 16.68
CA PRO A 317 -14.27 16.64 15.32
C PRO A 317 -15.22 15.58 14.76
N VAL A 318 -16.16 15.98 13.91
CA VAL A 318 -17.10 15.06 13.25
C VAL A 318 -16.37 14.01 12.40
N SER A 319 -15.20 14.34 11.84
CA SER A 319 -14.37 13.40 11.09
C SER A 319 -13.92 12.20 11.95
N VAL A 320 -13.61 12.40 13.23
CA VAL A 320 -13.25 11.31 14.16
C VAL A 320 -14.44 10.39 14.38
N PHE A 321 -15.63 10.95 14.66
CA PHE A 321 -16.84 10.15 14.82
C PHE A 321 -17.26 9.43 13.55
N GLY A 322 -17.12 10.05 12.38
CA GLY A 322 -17.43 9.44 11.09
C GLY A 322 -16.53 8.23 10.80
N LEU A 323 -15.23 8.34 11.06
CA LEU A 323 -14.28 7.23 10.92
C LEU A 323 -14.48 6.15 11.99
N LEU A 324 -14.84 6.53 13.22
CA LEU A 324 -15.22 5.59 14.26
C LEU A 324 -16.47 4.79 13.87
N ALA A 325 -17.51 5.47 13.36
CA ALA A 325 -18.72 4.83 12.85
C ALA A 325 -18.42 3.89 11.68
N LEU A 326 -17.50 4.25 10.78
CA LEU A 326 -17.01 3.37 9.71
C LEU A 326 -16.38 2.10 10.28
N GLY A 327 -15.54 2.21 11.32
CA GLY A 327 -14.94 1.05 11.99
C GLY A 327 -15.97 0.15 12.66
N ILE A 328 -16.97 0.73 13.35
CA ILE A 328 -18.08 0.00 13.97
C ILE A 328 -18.93 -0.71 12.90
N ALA A 329 -19.27 -0.01 11.82
CA ALA A 329 -20.03 -0.58 10.71
C ALA A 329 -19.27 -1.73 10.03
N ALA A 330 -17.94 -1.65 9.91
CA ALA A 330 -17.12 -2.73 9.41
C ALA A 330 -17.23 -3.99 10.28
N LEU A 331 -17.14 -3.86 11.62
CA LEU A 331 -17.32 -4.99 12.53
C LEU A 331 -18.74 -5.55 12.50
N GLY A 332 -19.75 -4.67 12.53
CA GLY A 332 -21.16 -5.06 12.39
C GLY A 332 -21.49 -5.71 11.04
N GLY A 333 -20.68 -5.45 10.01
CA GLY A 333 -20.79 -6.05 8.68
C GLY A 333 -20.20 -7.47 8.57
N VAL A 334 -19.40 -7.93 9.54
CA VAL A 334 -18.76 -9.26 9.50
C VAL A 334 -19.78 -10.40 9.33
N PRO A 335 -20.93 -10.43 10.05
CA PRO A 335 -21.98 -11.44 9.83
C PRO A 335 -22.59 -11.36 8.42
N LEU A 336 -22.71 -10.17 7.84
CA LEU A 336 -23.30 -9.95 6.52
C LEU A 336 -22.46 -10.58 5.39
N LEU A 337 -21.17 -10.83 5.60
CA LEU A 337 -20.29 -11.50 4.62
C LEU A 337 -20.72 -12.94 4.29
N ARG A 338 -21.55 -13.56 5.14
CA ARG A 338 -22.16 -14.88 4.90
C ARG A 338 -23.28 -14.83 3.87
N LEU A 339 -23.85 -13.65 3.61
CA LEU A 339 -24.92 -13.48 2.64
C LEU A 339 -24.38 -13.61 1.21
N LYS A 340 -24.67 -14.74 0.57
CA LYS A 340 -24.30 -15.02 -0.83
C LYS A 340 -24.84 -13.95 -1.82
N LEU A 341 -25.84 -13.17 -1.43
CA LEU A 341 -26.38 -12.09 -2.25
C LEU A 341 -25.34 -11.01 -2.56
N LEU A 342 -24.52 -10.63 -1.57
CA LEU A 342 -23.49 -9.59 -1.74
C LEU A 342 -22.43 -10.01 -2.77
N THR A 343 -21.99 -11.27 -2.69
CA THR A 343 -20.98 -11.81 -3.61
C THR A 343 -21.54 -12.15 -4.99
N ARG A 344 -22.83 -12.51 -5.10
CA ARG A 344 -23.52 -12.72 -6.39
C ARG A 344 -23.74 -11.41 -7.14
N LYS A 345 -24.07 -10.33 -6.42
CA LYS A 345 -24.31 -9.00 -6.99
C LYS A 345 -23.10 -8.08 -6.88
N ARG A 346 -21.88 -8.63 -6.82
CA ARG A 346 -20.63 -7.87 -6.64
C ARG A 346 -20.51 -6.68 -7.59
N SER A 347 -20.77 -6.88 -8.88
CA SER A 347 -20.67 -5.81 -9.89
C SER A 347 -21.61 -4.65 -9.58
N ILE A 348 -22.85 -4.95 -9.21
CA ILE A 348 -23.85 -3.94 -8.83
C ILE A 348 -23.39 -3.20 -7.58
N VAL A 349 -22.92 -3.90 -6.54
CA VAL A 349 -22.45 -3.25 -5.31
C VAL A 349 -21.27 -2.31 -5.58
N LEU A 350 -20.28 -2.76 -6.35
CA LEU A 350 -19.12 -1.93 -6.71
C LEU A 350 -19.53 -0.71 -7.55
N VAL A 351 -20.35 -0.90 -8.59
CA VAL A 351 -20.83 0.20 -9.42
C VAL A 351 -21.64 1.18 -8.58
N SER A 352 -22.56 0.71 -7.74
CA SER A 352 -23.33 1.58 -6.85
C SER A 352 -22.45 2.36 -5.88
N ALA A 353 -21.45 1.73 -5.26
CA ALA A 353 -20.52 2.42 -4.37
C ALA A 353 -19.74 3.52 -5.11
N GLN A 354 -19.23 3.22 -6.30
CA GLN A 354 -18.55 4.20 -7.14
C GLN A 354 -19.50 5.35 -7.55
N THR A 355 -20.70 5.03 -8.02
CA THR A 355 -21.70 6.02 -8.44
C THR A 355 -22.12 6.91 -7.27
N LEU A 356 -22.30 6.37 -6.07
CA LEU A 356 -22.64 7.16 -4.88
C LEU A 356 -21.53 8.15 -4.52
N LEU A 357 -20.25 7.79 -4.65
CA LEU A 357 -19.14 8.73 -4.44
C LEU A 357 -19.17 9.88 -5.46
N TRP A 358 -19.44 9.58 -6.73
CA TRP A 358 -19.55 10.59 -7.77
C TRP A 358 -20.78 11.49 -7.58
N ILE A 359 -21.92 10.92 -7.19
CA ILE A 359 -23.13 11.69 -6.86
C ILE A 359 -22.86 12.60 -5.66
N ALA A 360 -22.23 12.09 -4.60
CA ALA A 360 -21.87 12.90 -3.44
C ALA A 360 -20.96 14.08 -3.83
N LEU A 361 -19.96 13.84 -4.68
CA LEU A 361 -19.11 14.90 -5.20
C LEU A 361 -19.90 15.90 -6.05
N ALA A 362 -20.79 15.42 -6.93
CA ALA A 362 -21.62 16.29 -7.77
C ALA A 362 -22.55 17.18 -6.93
N VAL A 363 -23.20 16.62 -5.89
CA VAL A 363 -24.07 17.37 -4.98
C VAL A 363 -23.28 18.47 -4.25
N LEU A 364 -22.09 18.16 -3.73
CA LEU A 364 -21.25 19.17 -3.08
C LEU A 364 -20.70 20.21 -4.06
N ALA A 365 -20.36 19.80 -5.28
CA ALA A 365 -19.94 20.69 -6.35
C ALA A 365 -21.04 21.65 -6.81
N ILE A 366 -22.31 21.20 -6.83
CA ILE A 366 -23.44 22.10 -7.11
C ILE A 366 -23.62 23.11 -5.97
N ARG A 367 -23.45 22.68 -4.71
CA ARG A 367 -23.61 23.57 -3.54
C ARG A 367 -22.47 24.58 -3.39
N GLN A 368 -21.25 24.17 -3.71
CA GLN A 368 -20.01 24.95 -3.54
C GLN A 368 -19.08 24.70 -4.75
N PRO A 369 -19.39 25.28 -5.92
CA PRO A 369 -18.66 25.00 -7.16
C PRO A 369 -17.21 25.46 -7.13
N ASP A 370 -16.92 26.57 -6.44
CA ASP A 370 -15.59 27.16 -6.38
C ASP A 370 -14.55 26.19 -5.80
N VAL A 371 -14.93 25.40 -4.78
CA VAL A 371 -14.03 24.43 -4.14
C VAL A 371 -13.54 23.38 -5.16
N LEU A 372 -14.43 22.84 -6.00
CA LEU A 372 -14.04 21.85 -7.01
C LEU A 372 -13.27 22.52 -8.15
N ILE A 373 -13.75 23.66 -8.66
CA ILE A 373 -13.11 24.38 -9.77
C ILE A 373 -11.68 24.76 -9.41
N ASP A 374 -11.48 25.37 -8.24
CA ASP A 374 -10.15 25.78 -7.79
C ASP A 374 -9.27 24.57 -7.47
N SER A 375 -9.85 23.47 -6.96
CA SER A 375 -9.09 22.24 -6.74
C SER A 375 -8.64 21.58 -8.04
N LEU A 376 -9.48 21.60 -9.07
CA LEU A 376 -9.14 21.13 -10.42
C LEU A 376 -8.06 22.01 -11.06
N ARG A 377 -8.21 23.35 -10.99
CA ARG A 377 -7.21 24.30 -11.47
C ARG A 377 -5.88 24.10 -10.78
N ALA A 378 -5.86 24.04 -9.45
CA ALA A 378 -4.63 23.80 -8.68
C ALA A 378 -4.00 22.44 -9.01
N THR A 379 -4.80 21.41 -9.26
CA THR A 379 -4.28 20.10 -9.69
C THR A 379 -3.64 20.22 -11.08
N MET A 380 -4.29 20.90 -12.02
CA MET A 380 -3.76 21.14 -13.38
C MET A 380 -2.49 21.98 -13.36
N ASP A 381 -2.46 23.06 -12.59
CA ASP A 381 -1.30 23.95 -12.47
C ASP A 381 -0.10 23.19 -11.88
N ASN A 382 -0.35 22.33 -10.89
CA ASN A 382 0.70 21.56 -10.25
C ASN A 382 1.20 20.39 -11.09
N ALA A 383 0.28 19.67 -11.75
CA ALA A 383 0.59 18.46 -12.51
C ALA A 383 1.08 18.74 -13.94
N VAL A 384 0.54 19.76 -14.59
CA VAL A 384 0.72 20.03 -16.02
C VAL A 384 1.47 21.33 -16.26
N LEU A 385 1.07 22.44 -15.63
CA LEU A 385 1.68 23.75 -15.90
C LEU A 385 2.97 24.01 -15.11
N GLY A 386 3.42 23.05 -14.31
CA GLY A 386 4.72 23.06 -13.66
C GLY A 386 4.80 23.79 -12.32
N ALA A 387 3.71 24.38 -11.82
CA ALA A 387 3.73 25.12 -10.54
C ALA A 387 4.09 24.25 -9.32
N GLY A 388 3.79 22.95 -9.40
CA GLY A 388 4.10 21.96 -8.37
C GLY A 388 5.39 21.19 -8.63
N SER A 389 6.03 21.42 -9.78
CA SER A 389 7.18 20.66 -10.30
C SER A 389 6.93 19.15 -10.42
N TRP A 390 5.70 18.70 -10.69
CA TRP A 390 5.40 17.25 -10.74
C TRP A 390 5.95 16.56 -11.99
N GLY A 391 6.17 17.34 -13.06
CA GLY A 391 6.64 16.88 -14.35
C GLY A 391 5.54 16.26 -15.22
N TYR A 392 5.71 16.35 -16.54
CA TYR A 392 4.75 15.82 -17.51
C TYR A 392 4.58 14.29 -17.44
N SER A 393 5.54 13.56 -16.87
CA SER A 393 5.49 12.10 -16.73
C SER A 393 4.28 11.63 -15.91
N LEU A 394 3.85 12.39 -14.90
CA LEU A 394 2.63 12.06 -14.16
C LEU A 394 1.37 12.21 -15.02
N PHE A 395 1.29 13.27 -15.83
CA PHE A 395 0.18 13.51 -16.74
C PHE A 395 0.09 12.42 -17.82
N LEU A 396 1.22 12.08 -18.45
CA LEU A 396 1.30 11.00 -19.43
C LEU A 396 0.92 9.65 -18.84
N LEU A 397 1.34 9.37 -17.60
CA LEU A 397 0.91 8.17 -16.91
C LEU A 397 -0.59 8.19 -16.60
N GLY A 398 -1.15 9.34 -16.22
CA GLY A 398 -2.59 9.52 -16.05
C GLY A 398 -3.37 9.20 -17.32
N ILE A 399 -2.91 9.69 -18.47
CA ILE A 399 -3.46 9.34 -19.79
C ILE A 399 -3.35 7.85 -20.05
N ALA A 400 -2.18 7.25 -19.83
CA ALA A 400 -1.98 5.81 -20.04
C ALA A 400 -2.97 5.00 -19.19
N VAL A 401 -3.10 5.31 -17.90
CA VAL A 401 -4.07 4.68 -17.01
C VAL A 401 -5.49 4.84 -17.57
N ALA A 402 -5.89 6.04 -17.97
CA ALA A 402 -7.22 6.31 -18.52
C ALA A 402 -7.52 5.49 -19.78
N ILE A 403 -6.56 5.36 -20.70
CA ILE A 403 -6.67 4.50 -21.89
C ILE A 403 -6.87 3.03 -21.47
N PHE A 404 -6.08 2.56 -20.51
CA PHE A 404 -6.12 1.17 -20.07
C PHE A 404 -7.27 0.86 -19.09
N LEU A 405 -8.02 1.84 -18.57
CA LEU A 405 -9.19 1.61 -17.67
C LEU A 405 -10.26 0.70 -18.29
N PHE A 406 -10.32 0.64 -19.61
CA PHE A 406 -11.25 -0.18 -20.38
C PHE A 406 -10.68 -1.54 -20.79
N ALA A 407 -9.41 -1.82 -20.44
CA ALA A 407 -8.80 -3.12 -20.68
C ALA A 407 -9.55 -4.20 -19.90
N LYS A 408 -9.97 -5.26 -20.62
CA LYS A 408 -10.63 -6.42 -20.04
C LYS A 408 -9.59 -7.29 -19.34
N LEU A 409 -9.40 -7.09 -18.03
CA LEU A 409 -8.51 -7.89 -17.19
C LEU A 409 -9.30 -8.92 -16.36
N PRO A 410 -8.78 -10.14 -16.16
CA PRO A 410 -9.33 -11.07 -15.18
C PRO A 410 -9.34 -10.43 -13.80
N GLU A 411 -10.50 -10.41 -13.16
CA GLU A 411 -10.69 -9.77 -11.85
C GLU A 411 -10.23 -8.31 -11.81
N GLY A 412 -10.25 -7.61 -12.97
CA GLY A 412 -9.69 -6.28 -13.13
C GLY A 412 -10.30 -5.23 -12.21
N GLU A 413 -11.54 -5.43 -11.77
CA GLU A 413 -12.21 -4.59 -10.79
C GLU A 413 -11.50 -4.55 -9.42
N MET A 414 -10.71 -5.56 -9.05
CA MET A 414 -9.89 -5.52 -7.82
C MET A 414 -8.91 -4.35 -7.81
N VAL A 415 -8.29 -4.08 -8.96
CA VAL A 415 -7.26 -3.05 -9.12
C VAL A 415 -7.87 -1.75 -9.62
N ARG A 416 -8.83 -1.84 -10.55
CA ARG A 416 -9.49 -0.68 -11.15
C ARG A 416 -10.37 0.09 -10.15
N PHE A 417 -11.12 -0.61 -9.31
CA PHE A 417 -12.08 0.03 -8.40
C PHE A 417 -11.42 1.01 -7.43
N PRO A 418 -10.32 0.66 -6.73
CA PRO A 418 -9.64 1.62 -5.83
C PRO A 418 -9.06 2.81 -6.58
N ILE A 419 -8.56 2.61 -7.81
CA ILE A 419 -8.05 3.71 -8.66
C ILE A 419 -9.16 4.71 -9.00
N VAL A 420 -10.30 4.21 -9.49
CA VAL A 420 -11.38 5.08 -9.96
C VAL A 420 -12.14 5.73 -8.80
N THR A 421 -12.25 5.06 -7.66
CA THR A 421 -12.92 5.62 -6.46
C THR A 421 -12.04 6.58 -5.68
N PHE A 422 -10.71 6.50 -5.78
CA PHE A 422 -9.80 7.46 -5.18
C PHE A 422 -10.00 8.88 -5.73
N ILE A 423 -10.32 9.02 -7.03
CA ILE A 423 -10.53 10.32 -7.68
C ILE A 423 -11.62 11.15 -6.99
N PRO A 424 -12.89 10.69 -6.89
CA PRO A 424 -13.92 11.46 -6.22
C PRO A 424 -13.62 11.63 -4.73
N VAL A 425 -13.04 10.64 -4.06
CA VAL A 425 -12.65 10.75 -2.64
C VAL A 425 -11.65 11.88 -2.43
N ALA A 426 -10.63 12.00 -3.28
CA ALA A 426 -9.64 13.06 -3.18
C ALA A 426 -10.31 14.44 -3.19
N PHE A 427 -11.22 14.69 -4.12
CA PHE A 427 -11.96 15.95 -4.18
C PHE A 427 -12.97 16.12 -3.03
N LEU A 428 -13.64 15.03 -2.60
CA LEU A 428 -14.51 15.06 -1.42
C LEU A 428 -13.75 15.49 -0.15
N LEU A 429 -12.48 15.11 0.00
CA LEU A 429 -11.65 15.57 1.12
C LEU A 429 -11.41 17.09 1.10
N ALA A 430 -11.42 17.76 -0.06
CA ALA A 430 -11.36 19.22 -0.13
C ALA A 430 -12.57 19.86 0.56
N TYR A 431 -13.76 19.31 0.31
CA TYR A 431 -15.00 19.75 0.94
C TYR A 431 -15.03 19.45 2.44
N LEU A 432 -14.55 18.27 2.86
CA LEU A 432 -14.47 17.92 4.29
C LEU A 432 -13.45 18.78 5.06
N ARG A 433 -12.44 19.34 4.37
CA ARG A 433 -11.49 20.31 4.92
C ARG A 433 -12.00 21.76 4.82
N GLU A 434 -13.15 21.98 4.18
CA GLU A 434 -13.71 23.30 3.89
C GLU A 434 -12.72 24.22 3.14
N ALA A 435 -11.82 23.63 2.34
CA ALA A 435 -10.78 24.38 1.66
C ALA A 435 -10.30 23.68 0.38
N ALA A 436 -10.36 24.41 -0.73
CA ALA A 436 -9.84 24.01 -2.03
C ALA A 436 -8.34 23.66 -1.98
N TYR A 437 -7.88 22.92 -2.98
CA TYR A 437 -6.45 22.66 -3.15
C TYR A 437 -5.71 23.95 -3.49
N ARG A 438 -4.42 24.02 -3.13
CA ARG A 438 -3.59 25.20 -3.41
C ARG A 438 -2.54 24.91 -4.48
N VAL A 439 -2.30 25.89 -5.33
CA VAL A 439 -1.18 25.90 -6.28
C VAL A 439 0.14 25.89 -5.49
N GLY A 440 1.13 25.14 -6.00
CA GLY A 440 2.45 24.99 -5.43
C GLY A 440 2.72 23.62 -4.80
N ALA A 441 3.98 23.37 -4.46
CA ALA A 441 4.46 22.09 -3.93
C ALA A 441 3.98 21.76 -2.50
N GLY A 442 3.45 22.75 -1.79
CA GLY A 442 3.16 22.73 -0.35
C GLY A 442 1.80 22.13 0.05
N ASP A 443 0.85 21.97 -0.85
CA ASP A 443 -0.49 21.49 -0.48
C ASP A 443 -0.53 19.97 -0.26
N SER A 444 -1.04 19.56 0.90
CA SER A 444 -1.06 18.16 1.35
C SER A 444 -2.08 17.30 0.59
N LEU A 445 -3.19 17.89 0.12
CA LEU A 445 -4.21 17.18 -0.65
C LEU A 445 -3.71 16.94 -2.08
N ASN A 446 -3.05 17.92 -2.68
CA ASN A 446 -2.31 17.75 -3.93
C ASN A 446 -1.22 16.66 -3.80
N ARG A 447 -0.47 16.62 -2.70
CA ARG A 447 0.48 15.52 -2.46
C ARG A 447 -0.17 14.15 -2.38
N MET A 448 -1.44 14.07 -2.01
CA MET A 448 -2.16 12.81 -1.83
C MET A 448 -2.21 11.96 -3.11
N TRP A 449 -2.21 12.58 -4.30
CA TRP A 449 -2.19 11.87 -5.58
C TRP A 449 -1.03 10.88 -5.72
N ILE A 450 0.11 11.13 -5.05
CA ILE A 450 1.27 10.22 -5.09
C ILE A 450 0.98 8.88 -4.39
N GLN A 451 -0.01 8.81 -3.50
CA GLN A 451 -0.42 7.57 -2.84
C GLN A 451 -1.03 6.58 -3.83
N LEU A 452 -1.70 7.07 -4.87
CA LEU A 452 -2.32 6.23 -5.89
C LEU A 452 -1.33 5.81 -6.98
N LEU A 453 -0.25 6.57 -7.16
CA LEU A 453 0.72 6.37 -8.24
C LEU A 453 1.30 4.94 -8.29
N PRO A 454 1.78 4.33 -7.18
CA PRO A 454 2.24 2.95 -7.19
C PRO A 454 1.19 1.94 -7.70
N LEU A 455 -0.07 2.13 -7.31
CA LEU A 455 -1.18 1.25 -7.72
C LEU A 455 -1.53 1.42 -9.18
N ALA A 456 -1.52 2.67 -9.67
CA ALA A 456 -1.72 2.99 -11.08
C ALA A 456 -0.64 2.35 -11.98
N VAL A 457 0.63 2.38 -11.56
CA VAL A 457 1.73 1.72 -12.28
C VAL A 457 1.57 0.20 -12.27
N PHE A 458 1.22 -0.39 -11.12
CA PHE A 458 0.92 -1.82 -11.04
C PHE A 458 -0.22 -2.21 -12.00
N TYR A 459 -1.29 -1.42 -12.05
CA TYR A 459 -2.40 -1.61 -12.99
C TYR A 459 -1.95 -1.55 -14.45
N LEU A 460 -1.12 -0.59 -14.81
CA LEU A 460 -0.62 -0.44 -16.17
C LEU A 460 0.21 -1.65 -16.60
N ILE A 461 1.08 -2.16 -15.72
CA ILE A 461 1.90 -3.34 -15.99
C ILE A 461 1.02 -4.56 -16.31
N ILE A 462 0.03 -4.85 -15.46
CA ILE A 462 -0.87 -5.99 -15.70
C ILE A 462 -1.73 -5.79 -16.94
N ALA A 463 -2.18 -4.55 -17.22
CA ALA A 463 -2.99 -4.23 -18.39
C ALA A 463 -2.24 -4.47 -19.70
N ILE A 464 -1.00 -3.98 -19.80
CA ILE A 464 -0.13 -4.15 -20.96
C ILE A 464 0.26 -5.63 -21.12
N GLY A 465 0.70 -6.28 -20.02
CA GLY A 465 1.17 -7.66 -20.05
C GLY A 465 0.08 -8.66 -20.45
N MET A 466 -1.13 -8.50 -19.91
CA MET A 466 -2.24 -9.44 -20.18
C MET A 466 -3.00 -9.13 -21.47
N GLY A 467 -3.03 -7.87 -21.93
CA GLY A 467 -3.71 -7.47 -23.16
C GLY A 467 -3.20 -8.18 -24.42
N ARG A 468 -1.91 -8.52 -24.46
CA ARG A 468 -1.25 -9.16 -25.61
C ARG A 468 -1.71 -10.60 -25.91
N ARG A 469 -2.17 -11.35 -24.90
CA ARG A 469 -2.54 -12.78 -25.07
C ARG A 469 -3.71 -12.98 -26.03
N ARG A 470 -4.63 -12.02 -26.12
CA ARG A 470 -5.81 -12.14 -27.01
C ARG A 470 -5.45 -12.05 -28.49
N SER A 471 -4.47 -11.23 -28.85
CA SER A 471 -4.05 -11.09 -30.25
C SER A 471 -3.43 -12.39 -30.78
N VAL A 472 -2.53 -13.01 -30.02
CA VAL A 472 -1.83 -14.23 -30.46
C VAL A 472 -2.77 -15.44 -30.54
N ALA A 473 -3.75 -15.52 -29.64
CA ALA A 473 -4.73 -16.61 -29.64
C ALA A 473 -5.79 -16.46 -30.77
N SER A 474 -6.12 -15.23 -31.19
CA SER A 474 -6.99 -15.05 -32.38
C SER A 474 -6.26 -15.43 -33.67
N ASP A 475 -5.00 -15.02 -33.81
CA ASP A 475 -4.25 -15.22 -35.06
C ASP A 475 -3.97 -16.71 -35.34
N SER A 476 -3.68 -17.49 -34.29
CA SER A 476 -3.48 -18.95 -34.41
C SER A 476 -4.75 -19.77 -34.69
N LEU A 477 -5.93 -19.23 -34.42
CA LEU A 477 -7.20 -19.88 -34.75
C LEU A 477 -7.64 -19.59 -36.19
N ASP A 478 -7.27 -18.43 -36.74
CA ASP A 478 -7.54 -18.08 -38.14
C ASP A 478 -6.58 -18.79 -39.11
N GLU A 479 -5.30 -18.98 -38.75
CA GLU A 479 -4.38 -19.79 -39.57
C GLU A 479 -4.84 -21.25 -39.72
N ARG A 480 -5.48 -21.83 -38.70
CA ARG A 480 -6.04 -23.19 -38.78
C ARG A 480 -7.34 -23.27 -39.60
N ARG A 481 -8.03 -22.15 -39.83
CA ARG A 481 -9.21 -22.09 -40.70
C ARG A 481 -8.86 -21.86 -42.16
N ILE A 482 -7.67 -21.35 -42.46
CA ILE A 482 -7.18 -21.10 -43.83
C ILE A 482 -6.34 -22.29 -44.37
N ALA A 483 -6.17 -23.36 -43.58
CA ALA A 483 -5.68 -24.65 -44.09
C ALA A 483 -6.86 -25.59 -44.39
N PRO A 484 -7.54 -25.48 -45.55
CA PRO A 484 -8.48 -26.50 -45.98
C PRO A 484 -7.71 -27.77 -46.34
N GLU A 485 -8.15 -28.89 -45.77
CA GLU A 485 -8.19 -30.23 -46.41
C GLU A 485 -7.22 -30.49 -47.57
N VAL A 486 -5.92 -30.63 -47.31
CA VAL A 486 -5.00 -31.31 -48.23
C VAL A 486 -4.13 -32.29 -47.44
N SER A 487 -4.72 -33.37 -46.94
CA SER A 487 -4.04 -34.68 -46.81
C SER A 487 -5.00 -35.78 -46.37
N ALA A 488 -6.06 -36.01 -47.15
CA ALA A 488 -6.74 -37.30 -47.16
C ALA A 488 -6.07 -38.18 -48.22
N GLN A 489 -4.92 -38.79 -47.89
CA GLN A 489 -4.38 -40.01 -48.53
C GLN A 489 -3.00 -40.31 -47.95
N THR A 490 -2.92 -41.27 -47.03
CA THR A 490 -2.36 -42.62 -47.30
C THR A 490 -2.32 -43.43 -46.02
N ASN A 491 -3.14 -44.49 -46.02
CA ASN A 491 -3.07 -45.64 -45.12
C ASN A 491 -1.68 -46.27 -45.12
N ARG A 492 -1.23 -46.76 -43.96
CA ARG A 492 -0.91 -48.19 -43.72
C ARG A 492 -0.56 -48.45 -42.24
N PRO A 493 -1.11 -49.51 -41.62
CA PRO A 493 -0.61 -50.02 -40.36
C PRO A 493 0.59 -50.94 -40.62
N VAL A 494 1.62 -50.84 -39.79
CA VAL A 494 2.63 -51.89 -39.61
C VAL A 494 2.76 -52.16 -38.12
N ILE A 495 2.66 -53.46 -37.85
CA ILE A 495 2.68 -54.25 -36.61
C ILE A 495 3.61 -53.72 -35.53
#